data_AF-A0A8H8QUY4-F1
#
_entry.id   AF-A0A8H8QUY4-F1
#
_cell.length_a   1.000
_cell.length_b   1.000
_cell.length_c   1.000
_cell.angle_alpha   90.00
_cell.angle_beta   90.00
_cell.angle_gamma   90.00
#
_symmetry.space_group_name_H-M   'P 1'
#
loop_
_entity.id
_entity.type
_entity.pdbx_description
1 polymer ?
#
loop_
_entity_poly.entity_id
_entity_poly.type
_entity_poly.pdbx_seq_one_letter_code
_entity_poly.pdbx_strand_id
1 'polypeptide(L)'
;MGLTEIRKVCEVSLDTPAEEQSKIHNRWHPDIPFAGTIKNNETVKIECIDWTGGQIGNNDSADDIKNVDLTRIHYLSGPFEIETAEPGDVLLVEIMDVQPMESAPWGL
;
A
#
# COMPACT_ATOMS: atom_id res chain seq x y z
N MET A 1 -28.56 7.60 7.26
CA MET A 1 -27.64 6.70 8.00
C MET A 1 -26.26 7.26 7.77
N GLY A 2 -25.62 7.79 8.81
CA GLY A 2 -24.31 8.46 8.67
C GLY A 2 -23.29 7.46 8.12
N LEU A 3 -22.49 7.89 7.15
CA LEU A 3 -21.36 7.12 6.66
C LEU A 3 -20.38 6.99 7.82
N THR A 4 -20.31 5.81 8.43
CA THR A 4 -19.24 5.50 9.37
C THR A 4 -17.92 5.53 8.59
N GLU A 5 -16.94 6.28 9.09
CA GLU A 5 -15.63 6.35 8.46
C GLU A 5 -14.99 4.95 8.42
N ILE A 6 -14.55 4.52 7.23
CA ILE A 6 -13.85 3.24 7.07
C ILE A 6 -12.46 3.38 7.68
N ARG A 7 -12.10 2.47 8.61
CA ARG A 7 -10.79 2.46 9.25
C ARG A 7 -9.68 2.33 8.21
N LYS A 8 -8.72 3.25 8.22
CA LYS A 8 -7.45 3.07 7.50
C LYS A 8 -6.54 2.11 8.28
N VAL A 9 -6.35 0.89 7.78
CA VAL A 9 -5.41 -0.06 8.41
C VAL A 9 -3.96 0.29 8.07
N CYS A 10 -3.73 0.89 6.91
CA CYS A 10 -2.45 1.44 6.46
C CYS A 10 -2.68 2.84 5.88
N GLU A 11 -1.90 3.78 6.39
CA GLU A 11 -1.83 5.16 5.94
C GLU A 11 -0.38 5.41 5.53
N VAL A 12 -0.18 6.15 4.45
CA VAL A 12 1.15 6.41 3.88
C VAL A 12 1.39 7.91 3.75
N SER A 13 2.66 8.30 3.77
CA SER A 13 3.09 9.68 3.54
C SER A 13 3.78 9.77 2.19
N LEU A 14 3.40 10.73 1.34
CA LEU A 14 4.15 11.01 0.10
C LEU A 14 5.38 11.89 0.35
N ASP A 15 5.52 12.44 1.57
CA ASP A 15 6.66 13.27 2.00
C ASP A 15 7.75 12.46 2.71
N THR A 16 7.55 11.14 2.89
CA THR A 16 8.47 10.24 3.59
C THR A 16 8.93 9.15 2.63
N PRO A 17 10.24 8.87 2.49
CA PRO A 17 10.72 7.79 1.65
C PRO A 17 10.02 6.46 1.96
N ALA A 18 9.62 5.72 0.94
CA ALA A 18 8.80 4.52 1.10
C ALA A 18 9.45 3.45 1.99
N GLU A 19 10.78 3.31 1.95
CA GLU A 19 11.56 2.41 2.79
C GLU A 19 11.65 2.81 4.27
N GLU A 20 11.33 4.06 4.61
CA GLU A 20 11.31 4.55 6.00
C GLU A 20 9.93 4.35 6.65
N GLN A 21 8.92 3.96 5.87
CA GLN A 21 7.55 3.76 6.35
C GLN A 21 7.35 2.33 6.86
N SER A 22 7.10 2.19 8.17
CA SER A 22 7.07 0.90 8.86
C SER A 22 6.01 -0.11 8.40
N LYS A 23 5.00 0.35 7.66
CA LYS A 23 3.92 -0.48 7.12
C LYS A 23 4.12 -0.86 5.65
N ILE A 24 5.28 -0.50 5.08
CA ILE A 24 5.62 -0.73 3.69
C ILE A 24 6.78 -1.72 3.60
N HIS A 25 6.69 -2.66 2.65
CA HIS A 25 7.77 -3.58 2.32
C HIS A 25 7.89 -3.74 0.80
N ASN A 26 9.04 -4.18 0.30
CA ASN A 26 9.24 -4.42 -1.13
C ASN A 26 9.76 -5.83 -1.47
N ARG A 27 9.74 -6.74 -0.49
CA ARG A 27 10.11 -8.15 -0.64
C ARG A 27 9.09 -9.02 0.05
N TRP A 28 8.96 -10.25 -0.43
CA TRP A 28 8.16 -11.27 0.22
C TRP A 28 9.06 -12.11 1.12
N HIS A 29 8.77 -12.10 2.42
CA HIS A 29 9.44 -12.94 3.40
C HIS A 29 8.49 -13.21 4.57
N PRO A 30 8.38 -14.46 5.08
CA PRO A 30 7.43 -14.80 6.15
C PRO A 30 7.72 -14.07 7.47
N ASP A 31 8.97 -13.67 7.70
CA ASP A 31 9.38 -12.99 8.94
C ASP A 31 9.14 -11.46 8.92
N ILE A 32 8.53 -10.91 7.87
CA ILE A 32 8.15 -9.49 7.86
C ILE A 32 7.05 -9.29 8.90
N PRO A 33 7.22 -8.38 9.87
CA PRO A 33 6.19 -8.11 10.87
C PRO A 33 4.90 -7.60 10.24
N PHE A 34 3.76 -7.96 10.83
CA PHE A 34 2.48 -7.42 10.39
C PHE A 34 2.40 -5.91 10.61
N ALA A 35 1.96 -5.19 9.58
CA ALA A 35 1.70 -3.74 9.60
C ALA A 35 0.41 -3.38 10.36
N GLY A 36 -0.47 -4.36 10.59
CA GLY A 36 -1.70 -4.24 11.34
C GLY A 36 -2.57 -5.49 11.24
N THR A 37 -3.62 -5.53 12.05
CA THR A 37 -4.57 -6.66 12.13
C THR A 37 -5.93 -6.25 11.56
N ILE A 38 -6.59 -7.19 10.88
CA ILE A 38 -7.92 -7.05 10.27
C ILE A 38 -8.80 -8.21 10.74
N LYS A 39 -10.04 -7.90 11.13
CA LYS A 39 -11.02 -8.92 11.52
C LYS A 39 -11.67 -9.54 10.30
N ASN A 40 -12.10 -10.80 10.41
CA ASN A 40 -12.90 -11.41 9.36
C ASN A 40 -14.19 -10.59 9.11
N ASN A 41 -14.52 -10.34 7.85
CA ASN A 41 -15.60 -9.45 7.38
C ASN A 41 -15.45 -7.95 7.71
N GLU A 42 -14.26 -7.49 8.13
CA GLU A 42 -14.01 -6.05 8.31
C GLU A 42 -13.67 -5.37 6.98
N THR A 43 -14.38 -4.29 6.67
CA THR A 43 -13.99 -3.38 5.59
C THR A 43 -12.96 -2.37 6.11
N VAL A 44 -11.82 -2.30 5.44
CA VAL A 44 -10.74 -1.36 5.76
C VAL A 44 -10.32 -0.58 4.50
N LYS A 45 -9.70 0.58 4.72
CA LYS A 45 -8.99 1.34 3.68
C LYS A 45 -7.50 1.07 3.80
N ILE A 46 -6.85 0.84 2.68
CA ILE A 46 -5.39 0.67 2.56
C ILE A 46 -4.92 1.77 1.62
N GLU A 47 -4.06 2.64 2.12
CA GLU A 47 -3.35 3.57 1.26
C GLU A 47 -2.07 2.93 0.73
N CYS A 48 -1.72 3.28 -0.50
CA CYS A 48 -0.59 2.73 -1.23
C CYS A 48 0.28 3.87 -1.76
N ILE A 49 1.58 3.64 -1.78
CA ILE A 49 2.53 4.46 -2.54
C ILE A 49 2.58 3.88 -3.96
N ASP A 50 2.90 4.71 -4.95
CA ASP A 50 3.17 4.19 -6.30
C ASP A 50 4.31 3.16 -6.25
N TRP A 51 4.31 2.23 -7.21
CA TRP A 51 5.25 1.10 -7.23
C TRP A 51 6.73 1.50 -7.16
N THR A 52 7.10 2.69 -7.64
CA THR A 52 8.48 3.19 -7.62
C THR A 52 8.89 3.81 -6.29
N GLY A 53 7.93 4.16 -5.43
CA GLY A 53 8.19 4.87 -4.18
C GLY A 53 8.47 6.35 -4.39
N GLY A 54 7.84 6.97 -5.40
CA GLY A 54 8.00 8.40 -5.71
C GLY A 54 9.24 8.74 -6.55
N GLN A 55 9.88 7.78 -7.21
CA GLN A 55 11.06 8.05 -8.05
C GLN A 55 10.72 8.85 -9.31
N ILE A 56 9.44 8.83 -9.71
CA ILE A 56 8.97 9.47 -10.93
C ILE A 56 8.16 10.71 -10.59
N GLY A 57 8.47 11.83 -11.25
CA GLY A 57 7.82 13.12 -10.97
C GLY A 57 6.79 13.48 -12.03
N ASN A 58 5.84 14.34 -11.65
CA ASN A 58 4.93 14.98 -12.61
C ASN A 58 5.66 16.13 -13.32
N ASN A 59 6.40 15.80 -14.37
CA ASN A 59 7.22 16.74 -15.13
C ASN A 59 7.30 16.34 -16.61
N ASP A 60 7.82 17.23 -17.46
CA ASP A 60 7.90 17.04 -18.92
C ASP A 60 9.22 16.37 -19.39
N SER A 61 9.91 15.64 -18.51
CA SER A 61 11.13 14.89 -18.84
C SER A 61 10.93 13.39 -18.65
N ALA A 62 11.56 12.59 -19.50
CA ALA A 62 11.60 11.13 -19.37
C ALA A 62 12.85 10.62 -18.65
N ASP A 63 13.68 11.53 -18.12
CA ASP A 63 14.95 11.15 -17.47
C ASP A 63 14.73 10.35 -16.17
N ASP A 64 13.63 10.58 -15.45
CA ASP A 64 13.29 9.80 -14.26
C ASP A 64 12.97 8.34 -14.61
N ILE A 65 12.20 8.10 -15.67
CA ILE A 65 11.95 6.74 -16.20
C ILE A 65 13.23 6.08 -16.68
N LYS A 66 14.13 6.84 -17.31
CA LYS A 66 15.43 6.32 -17.75
C LYS A 66 16.32 5.90 -16.58
N ASN A 67 16.26 6.63 -15.46
CA ASN A 67 17.18 6.48 -14.33
C ASN A 67 16.54 5.77 -13.11
N VAL A 68 15.29 5.31 -13.22
CA VAL A 68 14.57 4.62 -12.14
C VAL A 68 15.34 3.38 -11.65
N ASP A 69 15.46 3.25 -10.34
CA ASP A 69 16.04 2.07 -9.70
C ASP A 69 14.99 0.97 -9.55
N LEU A 70 14.97 0.07 -10.54
CA LEU A 70 14.09 -1.10 -10.57
C LEU A 70 14.45 -2.17 -9.55
N THR A 71 15.53 -2.02 -8.77
CA THR A 71 15.80 -2.94 -7.66
C THR A 71 14.93 -2.62 -6.44
N ARG A 72 14.29 -1.46 -6.39
CA ARG A 72 13.53 -1.00 -5.21
C ARG A 72 12.04 -1.26 -5.27
N ILE A 73 11.52 -1.56 -6.46
CA ILE A 73 10.10 -1.87 -6.70
C ILE A 73 9.75 -3.28 -6.19
N HIS A 74 8.48 -3.59 -5.89
CA HIS A 74 7.34 -2.68 -5.73
C HIS A 74 7.17 -2.40 -4.24
N TYR A 75 6.85 -1.16 -3.85
CA TYR A 75 6.47 -0.87 -2.47
C TYR A 75 5.02 -1.29 -2.22
N LEU A 76 4.83 -2.19 -1.25
CA LEU A 76 3.55 -2.82 -0.91
C LEU A 76 3.15 -2.44 0.51
N SER A 77 1.87 -2.12 0.70
CA SER A 77 1.26 -1.86 2.01
C SER A 77 0.88 -3.17 2.70
N GLY A 78 1.43 -3.41 3.88
CA GLY A 78 1.23 -4.65 4.64
C GLY A 78 2.55 -5.22 5.19
N PRO A 79 2.59 -6.53 5.48
CA PRO A 79 1.48 -7.50 5.43
C PRO A 79 0.45 -7.25 6.55
N PHE A 80 -0.80 -7.70 6.36
CA PHE A 80 -1.84 -7.62 7.40
C PHE A 80 -2.12 -8.99 7.98
N GLU A 81 -2.27 -9.04 9.31
CA GLU A 81 -2.73 -10.22 10.02
C GLU A 81 -4.26 -10.32 9.91
N ILE A 82 -4.77 -11.47 9.52
CA ILE A 82 -6.20 -11.78 9.59
C ILE A 82 -6.40 -12.65 10.83
N GLU A 83 -7.12 -12.16 11.85
CA GLU A 83 -7.13 -12.72 13.23
C GLU A 83 -7.38 -14.23 13.32
N THR A 84 -8.11 -14.81 12.35
CA THR A 84 -8.53 -16.22 12.38
C THR A 84 -7.99 -17.04 11.21
N ALA A 85 -7.08 -16.50 10.39
CA ALA A 85 -6.58 -17.21 9.20
C ALA A 85 -5.46 -18.20 9.57
N GLU A 86 -5.59 -19.43 9.11
CA GLU A 86 -4.61 -20.50 9.31
C GLU A 86 -4.04 -21.01 7.97
N PRO A 87 -2.85 -21.65 7.98
CA PRO A 87 -2.30 -22.27 6.77
C PRO A 87 -3.26 -23.30 6.17
N GLY A 88 -3.65 -23.08 4.91
CA GLY A 88 -4.61 -23.93 4.18
C GLY A 88 -5.97 -23.27 3.96
N ASP A 89 -6.27 -22.18 4.68
CA ASP A 89 -7.45 -21.37 4.42
C ASP A 89 -7.35 -20.60 3.09
N VAL A 90 -8.52 -20.15 2.61
CA VAL A 90 -8.62 -19.22 1.47
C VAL A 90 -9.04 -17.85 1.99
N LEU A 91 -8.25 -16.83 1.66
CA LEU A 91 -8.63 -15.44 1.92
C LEU A 91 -9.50 -14.90 0.77
N LEU A 92 -10.77 -14.65 1.05
CA LEU A 92 -11.66 -13.92 0.14
C LEU A 92 -11.47 -12.42 0.34
N VAL A 93 -11.06 -11.71 -0.70
CA VAL A 93 -10.91 -10.24 -0.68
C VAL A 93 -11.89 -9.63 -1.67
N GLU A 94 -12.80 -8.78 -1.17
CA GLU A 94 -13.68 -7.95 -2.00
C GLU A 94 -13.09 -6.54 -2.11
N ILE A 95 -12.78 -6.12 -3.34
CA ILE A 95 -12.31 -4.76 -3.62
C ILE A 95 -13.55 -3.89 -3.83
N MET A 96 -13.89 -3.09 -2.81
CA MET A 96 -15.08 -2.24 -2.83
C MET A 96 -14.92 -1.02 -3.74
N ASP A 97 -13.73 -0.42 -3.74
CA ASP A 97 -13.40 0.78 -4.50
C ASP A 97 -11.87 0.95 -4.60
N VAL A 98 -11.41 1.70 -5.60
CA VAL A 98 -10.02 2.14 -5.76
C VAL A 98 -10.03 3.58 -6.26
N GLN A 99 -9.40 4.48 -5.52
CA GLN A 99 -9.32 5.90 -5.83
C GLN A 99 -7.87 6.38 -5.78
N PRO A 100 -7.48 7.36 -6.61
CA PRO A 100 -6.21 8.04 -6.41
C PRO A 100 -6.21 8.82 -5.09
N MET A 101 -5.03 9.16 -4.58
CA MET A 101 -4.95 10.12 -3.48
C MET A 101 -5.44 11.49 -3.94
N GLU A 102 -6.32 12.12 -3.15
CA GLU A 102 -6.88 13.43 -3.48
C GLU A 102 -5.80 14.51 -3.64
N SER A 103 -4.70 14.41 -2.89
CA SER A 103 -3.56 15.32 -2.96
C SER A 103 -2.66 15.09 -4.17
N ALA A 104 -2.73 13.92 -4.81
CA ALA A 104 -1.91 13.56 -5.97
C ALA A 104 -2.73 12.77 -7.01
N PRO A 105 -3.75 13.40 -7.64
CA PRO A 105 -4.66 12.73 -8.56
C PRO A 105 -4.10 12.62 -9.98
N TRP A 106 -2.86 12.17 -10.10
CA TRP A 106 -2.16 11.95 -11.35
C TRP A 106 -1.41 10.61 -11.29
N GLY A 107 -1.02 10.10 -12.45
CA GLY A 107 -0.25 8.87 -12.57
C GLY A 107 0.74 8.95 -13.72
N LEU A 108 1.49 7.87 -13.86
CA LEU A 108 2.31 7.57 -15.02
C LEU A 108 1.51 7.01 -16.18
#